data_AF-A0A7J9JQ88-F1
#
_entry.id   AF-A0A7J9JQ88-F1
#
_cell.length_a   1.000
_cell.length_b   1.000
_cell.length_c   1.000
_cell.angle_alpha   90.00
_cell.angle_beta   90.00
_cell.angle_gamma   90.00
#
_symmetry.space_group_name_H-M   'P 1'
#
loop_
_entity.id
_entity.type
_entity.pdbx_description
1 polymer ?
#
loop_
_entity_poly.entity_id
_entity_poly.type
_entity_poly.pdbx_seq_one_letter_code
_entity_poly.pdbx_strand_id
1 'polypeptide(L)'
;RLPTHLRAEAADSLYFEAQCRLEDPVYGCVGLIFLLQQQIHSAESQLIKTQAEIAVMKSQTQHPQTQPFRAISGSNNLLLQQSDNDANLSFSNQVSSGFI
;
A
#
# COMPACT_ATOMS: atom_id res chain seq x y z
N ARG A 1 -19.07 28.41 30.63
CA ARG A 1 -17.78 28.81 31.24
C ARG A 1 -17.06 27.54 31.69
N LEU A 2 -15.77 27.38 31.35
CA LEU A 2 -15.01 26.18 31.71
C LEU A 2 -14.67 26.11 33.21
N PRO A 3 -14.65 24.90 33.81
CA PRO A 3 -14.06 24.65 35.12
C PRO A 3 -12.63 25.21 35.20
N THR A 4 -12.23 25.76 36.34
CA THR A 4 -10.95 26.47 36.47
C THR A 4 -9.74 25.61 36.06
N HIS A 5 -9.77 24.31 36.34
CA HIS A 5 -8.67 23.39 36.01
C HIS A 5 -8.50 23.15 34.50
N LEU A 6 -9.53 23.36 33.67
CA LEU A 6 -9.46 23.19 32.21
C LEU A 6 -9.11 24.50 31.47
N ARG A 7 -9.07 25.63 32.17
CA ARG A 7 -8.91 26.93 31.51
C ARG A 7 -7.53 27.13 30.91
N ALA A 8 -6.49 26.59 31.55
CA ALA A 8 -5.13 26.66 31.02
C ALA A 8 -5.03 25.91 29.69
N GLU A 9 -5.44 24.64 29.67
CA GLU A 9 -5.46 23.80 28.46
C GLU A 9 -6.31 24.41 27.34
N ALA A 10 -7.47 24.98 27.67
CA ALA A 10 -8.28 25.69 26.69
C ALA A 10 -7.60 26.95 26.16
N ALA A 11 -6.88 27.70 27.00
CA ALA A 11 -6.13 28.86 26.56
C ALA A 11 -4.98 28.47 25.62
N ASP A 12 -4.27 27.38 25.91
CA ASP A 12 -3.23 26.83 25.04
C ASP A 12 -3.80 26.41 23.68
N SER A 13 -4.97 25.74 23.69
CA SER A 13 -5.66 25.34 22.46
C SER A 13 -6.09 26.55 21.62
N LEU A 14 -6.64 27.59 22.25
CA LEU A 14 -7.02 28.83 21.57
C LEU A 14 -5.81 29.59 21.02
N TYR A 15 -4.70 29.64 21.77
CA TYR A 15 -3.45 30.24 21.32
C TYR A 15 -2.92 29.52 20.08
N PHE A 16 -2.89 28.18 20.10
CA PHE A 16 -2.47 27.38 18.95
C PHE A 16 -3.36 27.64 17.72
N GLU A 17 -4.69 27.64 17.87
CA GLU A 17 -5.60 27.94 16.76
C GLU A 17 -5.34 29.35 16.19
N ALA A 18 -5.16 30.35 17.06
CA ALA A 18 -4.87 31.71 16.64
C ALA A 18 -3.54 31.82 15.90
N GLN A 19 -2.49 31.14 16.39
CA GLN A 19 -1.19 31.10 15.72
C GLN A 19 -1.32 30.49 14.32
N CYS A 20 -2.02 29.36 14.17
CA CYS A 20 -2.23 28.76 12.86
C CYS A 20 -2.98 29.71 11.90
N ARG A 21 -3.96 30.50 12.38
CA ARG A 21 -4.66 31.49 11.55
C ARG A 21 -3.79 32.68 11.15
N LEU A 22 -2.72 32.99 11.90
CA LEU A 22 -1.74 34.01 11.49
C LEU A 22 -0.86 33.50 10.35
N GLU A 23 -0.47 32.22 10.41
CA GLU A 23 0.38 31.57 9.41
C GLU A 23 -0.41 31.22 8.13
N ASP A 24 -1.65 30.73 8.29
CA ASP A 24 -2.58 30.41 7.21
C ASP A 24 -3.97 31.02 7.52
N PRO A 25 -4.26 32.22 7.00
CA PRO A 25 -5.52 32.91 7.25
C PRO A 25 -6.77 32.22 6.69
N VAL A 26 -6.61 31.30 5.73
CA VAL A 26 -7.74 30.62 5.08
C VAL A 26 -8.04 29.31 5.79
N TYR A 27 -7.05 28.46 6.00
CA TYR A 27 -7.26 27.11 6.53
C TYR A 27 -6.78 26.92 7.97
N GLY A 28 -5.84 27.75 8.47
CA GLY A 28 -5.34 27.66 9.85
C GLY A 28 -5.01 26.23 10.30
N CYS A 29 -5.49 25.85 11.49
CA CYS A 29 -5.27 24.50 12.02
C CYS A 29 -6.02 23.40 11.24
N VAL A 30 -7.05 23.74 10.46
CA VAL A 30 -7.78 22.79 9.61
C VAL A 30 -6.88 22.29 8.48
N GLY A 31 -6.01 23.16 7.94
CA GLY A 31 -4.99 22.75 6.97
C GLY A 31 -4.04 21.69 7.54
N LEU A 32 -3.63 21.84 8.80
CA LEU A 32 -2.80 20.85 9.48
C LEU A 32 -3.55 19.53 9.71
N ILE A 33 -4.81 19.59 10.13
CA ILE A 33 -5.66 18.40 10.29
C ILE A 33 -5.76 17.64 8.96
N PHE A 34 -6.01 18.35 7.86
CA PHE A 34 -6.09 17.75 6.53
C PHE A 34 -4.77 17.08 6.13
N LEU A 35 -3.63 17.75 6.35
CA LEU A 35 -2.33 17.16 6.04
C LEU A 35 -2.07 15.87 6.84
N LEU A 36 -2.43 15.86 8.13
CA LEU A 36 -2.31 14.67 8.96
C LEU A 36 -3.21 13.53 8.46
N GLN A 37 -4.44 13.83 8.03
CA GLN A 37 -5.33 12.84 7.42
C GLN A 37 -4.73 12.24 6.13
N GLN A 38 -4.12 13.06 5.27
CA GLN A 38 -3.44 12.57 4.07
C GLN A 38 -2.25 11.66 4.42
N GLN A 39 -1.47 12.01 5.45
CA GLN A 39 -0.36 11.18 5.92
C GLN A 39 -0.84 9.83 6.45
N ILE A 40 -1.93 9.82 7.23
CA ILE A 40 -2.56 8.58 7.73
C ILE A 40 -3.00 7.70 6.56
N HIS A 41 -3.76 8.25 5.60
CA HIS A 41 -4.22 7.48 4.44
C HIS A 41 -3.07 6.92 3.60
N SER A 42 -2.00 7.71 3.41
CA SER A 42 -0.80 7.24 2.70
C SER A 42 -0.14 6.06 3.43
N ALA A 43 0.01 6.17 4.76
CA ALA A 43 0.58 5.10 5.56
C ALA A 43 -0.29 3.82 5.52
N GLU A 44 -1.61 3.95 5.65
CA GLU A 44 -2.55 2.84 5.54
C GLU A 44 -2.48 2.17 4.16
N SER A 45 -2.40 2.96 3.08
CA SER A 45 -2.24 2.43 1.72
C SER A 45 -0.93 1.64 1.56
N GLN A 46 0.16 2.11 2.15
CA GLN A 46 1.45 1.40 2.11
C GLN A 46 1.40 0.08 2.88
N LEU A 47 0.72 0.07 4.03
CA LEU A 47 0.50 -1.15 4.81
C LEU A 47 -0.30 -2.18 4.01
N ILE A 48 -1.42 -1.76 3.41
CA ILE A 48 -2.26 -2.65 2.59
C ILE A 48 -1.47 -3.22 1.41
N LYS A 49 -0.70 -2.37 0.71
CA LYS A 49 0.15 -2.80 -0.41
C LYS A 49 1.16 -3.85 0.04
N THR A 50 1.89 -3.58 1.13
CA THR A 50 2.91 -4.51 1.66
C THR A 50 2.27 -5.83 2.11
N GLN A 51 1.10 -5.77 2.76
CA GLN A 51 0.34 -6.95 3.18
C GLN A 51 -0.08 -7.80 1.98
N ALA A 52 -0.52 -7.18 0.89
CA ALA A 52 -0.88 -7.85 -0.35
C ALA A 52 0.34 -8.52 -1.01
N GLU A 53 1.47 -7.82 -1.08
CA GLU A 53 2.73 -8.38 -1.58
C GLU A 53 3.17 -9.62 -0.79
N ILE A 54 3.10 -9.56 0.54
CA ILE A 54 3.39 -10.72 1.41
C ILE A 54 2.42 -11.88 1.14
N ALA A 55 1.13 -11.61 0.97
CA ALA A 55 0.14 -12.65 0.69
C ALA A 55 0.40 -13.34 -0.65
N VAL A 56 0.74 -12.57 -1.68
CA VAL A 56 1.13 -13.09 -3.00
C VAL A 56 2.36 -13.99 -2.88
N MET A 57 3.43 -13.54 -2.21
CA MET A 57 4.64 -14.35 -2.01
C MET A 57 4.34 -15.67 -1.28
N LYS A 58 3.52 -15.63 -0.22
CA LYS A 58 3.09 -16.83 0.51
C LYS A 58 2.30 -17.80 -0.37
N SER A 59 1.40 -17.30 -1.22
CA SER A 59 0.63 -18.15 -2.14
C SER A 59 1.50 -18.82 -3.19
N GLN A 60 2.55 -18.14 -3.70
CA GLN A 60 3.49 -18.69 -4.68
C GLN A 60 4.37 -19.81 -4.07
N THR A 61 4.71 -19.72 -2.78
CA THR A 61 5.45 -20.78 -2.08
C THR A 61 4.64 -22.05 -1.83
N GLN A 62 3.32 -22.02 -2.02
CA GLN A 62 2.43 -23.17 -1.79
C GLN A 62 2.07 -23.93 -3.06
N HIS A 63 2.86 -23.92 -4.14
CA HIS A 63 2.64 -24.89 -5.21
C HIS A 63 2.83 -26.31 -4.63
N PRO A 64 1.78 -27.15 -4.48
CA PRO A 64 2.00 -28.54 -4.17
C PRO A 64 2.71 -29.12 -5.40
N GLN A 65 3.94 -29.59 -5.21
CA GLN A 65 4.56 -30.55 -6.11
C GLN A 65 3.70 -31.82 -6.05
N THR A 66 2.57 -31.84 -6.76
CA THR A 66 1.88 -33.07 -7.11
C THR A 66 2.79 -33.79 -8.11
N GLN A 67 3.75 -34.54 -7.59
CA GLN A 67 4.42 -35.55 -8.38
C GLN A 67 3.37 -36.61 -8.75
N PRO A 68 3.10 -36.86 -10.04
CA PRO A 68 2.42 -38.08 -10.41
C PRO A 68 3.41 -39.22 -10.14
N PHE A 69 3.11 -40.03 -9.12
CA PHE A 69 3.78 -41.31 -8.88
C PHE A 69 3.66 -42.16 -10.16
N ARG A 70 4.71 -42.17 -10.99
CA ARG A 70 4.80 -43.03 -12.16
C ARG A 70 5.09 -44.44 -11.68
N ALA A 71 4.05 -45.28 -11.64
CA ALA A 71 4.23 -46.71 -11.59
C ALA A 71 5.10 -47.15 -12.78
N ILE A 72 6.16 -47.90 -12.49
CA ILE A 72 7.03 -48.50 -13.49
C ILE A 72 6.22 -49.53 -14.28
N SER A 73 6.01 -49.28 -15.56
CA SER A 73 5.74 -50.33 -16.53
C SER A 73 6.38 -49.94 -17.86
N GLY A 74 7.22 -50.86 -18.34
CA GLY A 74 8.14 -50.63 -19.44
C GLY A 74 7.48 -50.47 -20.81
N SER A 75 8.37 -50.19 -21.77
CA SER A 75 8.21 -50.21 -23.22
C SER A 75 8.01 -48.84 -23.91
N ASN A 76 9.16 -48.30 -24.34
CA ASN A 76 9.48 -47.62 -25.61
C ASN A 76 8.41 -46.72 -26.28
N ASN A 77 8.74 -45.45 -26.52
CA ASN A 77 9.15 -44.92 -27.85
C ASN A 77 9.24 -43.37 -27.88
N LEU A 78 10.42 -42.90 -28.33
CA LEU A 78 10.71 -41.86 -29.32
C LEU A 78 9.95 -40.50 -29.34
N LEU A 79 10.75 -39.41 -29.31
CA LEU A 79 10.81 -38.30 -30.30
C LEU A 79 10.73 -36.87 -29.71
N LEU A 80 11.87 -36.13 -29.81
CA LEU A 80 12.09 -34.67 -29.99
C LEU A 80 11.38 -33.66 -29.04
N GLN A 81 11.93 -32.50 -28.67
CA GLN A 81 13.18 -31.77 -28.90
C GLN A 81 13.19 -30.62 -27.88
N GLN A 82 14.39 -30.22 -27.45
CA GLN A 82 14.73 -29.02 -26.66
C GLN A 82 14.15 -27.71 -27.24
N SER A 83 13.95 -26.69 -26.40
CA SER A 83 14.81 -25.48 -26.37
C SER A 83 14.28 -24.41 -25.39
N ASP A 84 15.23 -23.77 -24.73
CA ASP A 84 15.15 -22.77 -23.67
C ASP A 84 14.68 -21.36 -24.13
N ASN A 85 14.45 -20.49 -23.12
CA ASN A 85 14.56 -19.02 -23.14
C ASN A 85 13.42 -18.24 -23.84
N ASP A 86 12.93 -17.06 -23.41
CA ASP A 86 13.36 -16.07 -22.41
C ASP A 86 12.13 -15.23 -22.01
N ALA A 87 12.26 -14.53 -20.88
CA ALA A 87 11.29 -13.58 -20.35
C ALA A 87 10.85 -12.51 -21.36
N ASN A 88 9.53 -12.31 -21.49
CA ASN A 88 8.97 -11.07 -22.03
C ASN A 88 8.06 -10.41 -20.98
N LEU A 89 8.69 -9.63 -20.10
CA LEU A 89 8.05 -8.58 -19.33
C LEU A 89 7.84 -7.38 -20.26
N SER A 90 6.70 -7.35 -20.94
CA SER A 90 6.19 -6.12 -21.54
C SER A 90 4.71 -6.00 -21.24
N PHE A 91 4.42 -5.24 -20.18
CA PHE A 91 3.15 -4.54 -20.10
C PHE A 91 3.42 -3.14 -19.55
N SER A 92 3.87 -2.27 -20.43
CA SER A 92 3.64 -0.84 -20.29
C SER A 92 2.14 -0.62 -20.36
N ASN A 93 1.51 -0.26 -19.25
CA ASN A 93 0.23 0.44 -19.30
C ASN A 93 0.41 1.83 -18.72
N GLN A 94 0.60 2.77 -19.65
CA GLN A 94 0.44 4.19 -19.43
C GLN A 94 -1.06 4.49 -19.36
N VAL A 95 -1.55 4.96 -18.21
CA VAL A 95 -2.78 5.76 -18.11
C VAL A 95 -2.33 7.05 -17.44
N SER A 96 -1.88 8.01 -18.26
CA SER A 96 -2.68 9.13 -18.77
C SER A 96 -3.17 10.05 -17.65
N SER A 97 -2.39 11.12 -17.48
CA SER A 97 -2.81 12.48 -17.17
C SER A 97 -4.32 12.75 -17.26
N GLY A 98 -4.86 13.42 -16.24
CA GLY A 98 -5.99 14.33 -16.39
C GLY A 98 -7.09 14.18 -15.35
N PHE A 99 -6.99 14.94 -14.26
CA PHE A 99 -8.19 15.56 -13.69
C PHE A 99 -7.81 16.92 -13.09
N ILE A 100 -8.36 17.96 -13.73
CA ILE A 100 -8.53 19.31 -13.18
C ILE A 100 -9.69 19.24 -12.19
#